data_AF-A0A932VNY4-F1
#
_entry.id   AF-A0A932VNY4-F1
#
_cell.length_a   1.000
_cell.length_b   1.000
_cell.length_c   1.000
_cell.angle_alpha   90.00
_cell.angle_beta   90.00
_cell.angle_gamma   90.00
#
_symmetry.space_group_name_H-M   'P 1'
#
loop_
_entity.id
_entity.type
_entity.pdbx_description
1 polymer ?
#
loop_
_entity_poly.entity_id
_entity_poly.type
_entity_poly.pdbx_seq_one_letter_code
_entity_poly.pdbx_strand_id
1 'polypeptide(L)'
;MMAKISINGFGRIGRNALRALIQKGLKDLDLVAINDPFCDAQTALHLFKYDSIFGRFKGECSVQGDSIVINGKKIKYVQEKDPAKLPWKDLKIDIVLECSGAFTDAEKAKAHITAGAKKVIISAPAKNEDATFVIGVNEKTYDPTKHNIISNASCTTNCLAPVVKVLLDNFGIEMGLMTTIHAYTNDQSLQDAPHKDPRRARAAAVSMIPTTTGAAKAIGLVLPELKGKLNGFAMRVPTINVSVVDFVALTKKPVTAEAVNKALKDAASGSFKNILAYTDEPLVSMDFLGDPHSSYVDGQMTMVTGENMVKIISWYDNEWGYSNRLVELAQLVGAKMPATCTV
;
A
#
# COMPACT_ATOMS: atom_id res chain seq x y z
N MET A 1 -12.88 -20.89 -1.56
CA MET A 1 -13.56 -20.18 -2.67
C MET A 1 -12.51 -19.37 -3.41
N MET A 2 -12.61 -19.26 -4.73
CA MET A 2 -11.75 -18.36 -5.52
C MET A 2 -12.52 -17.07 -5.75
N ALA A 3 -12.08 -15.97 -5.12
CA ALA A 3 -12.75 -14.69 -5.22
C ALA A 3 -12.42 -14.03 -6.56
N LYS A 4 -13.44 -13.60 -7.29
CA LYS A 4 -13.28 -12.87 -8.55
C LYS A 4 -12.96 -11.42 -8.27
N ILE A 5 -11.81 -10.96 -8.71
CA ILE A 5 -11.35 -9.60 -8.47
C ILE A 5 -11.28 -8.79 -9.75
N SER A 6 -11.41 -7.48 -9.62
CA SER A 6 -11.08 -6.52 -10.67
C SER A 6 -10.12 -5.44 -10.16
N ILE A 7 -9.40 -4.81 -11.08
CA ILE A 7 -8.58 -3.62 -10.80
C ILE A 7 -9.23 -2.43 -11.50
N ASN A 8 -9.60 -1.39 -10.73
CA ASN A 8 -10.04 -0.11 -11.29
C ASN A 8 -8.88 0.89 -11.26
N GLY A 9 -8.47 1.40 -12.41
CA GLY A 9 -7.26 2.21 -12.58
C GLY A 9 -6.02 1.34 -12.80
N PHE A 10 -5.56 1.22 -14.04
CA PHE A 10 -4.39 0.42 -14.41
C PHE A 10 -3.11 1.26 -14.54
N GLY A 11 -3.00 2.23 -13.63
CA GLY A 11 -1.82 3.04 -13.39
C GLY A 11 -0.71 2.28 -12.66
N ARG A 12 0.15 3.02 -11.94
CA ARG A 12 1.32 2.44 -11.26
C ARG A 12 0.96 1.33 -10.26
N ILE A 13 0.06 1.60 -9.32
CA ILE A 13 -0.34 0.61 -8.30
C ILE A 13 -1.15 -0.54 -8.93
N GLY A 14 -2.06 -0.27 -9.86
CA GLY A 14 -2.82 -1.33 -10.54
C GLY A 14 -1.93 -2.32 -11.29
N ARG A 15 -0.91 -1.84 -12.01
CA ARG A 15 0.08 -2.71 -12.68
C ARG A 15 0.93 -3.49 -11.69
N ASN A 16 1.36 -2.87 -10.61
CA ASN A 16 2.16 -3.53 -9.58
C ASN A 16 1.35 -4.57 -8.79
N ALA A 17 0.06 -4.32 -8.54
CA ALA A 17 -0.85 -5.29 -7.96
C ALA A 17 -1.00 -6.54 -8.86
N LEU A 18 -1.11 -6.36 -10.18
CA LEU A 18 -1.09 -7.47 -11.13
C LEU A 18 0.24 -8.24 -11.11
N ARG A 19 1.38 -7.53 -11.12
CA ARG A 19 2.69 -8.18 -11.00
C ARG A 19 2.80 -8.98 -9.69
N ALA A 20 2.34 -8.43 -8.57
CA ALA A 20 2.34 -9.10 -7.27
C ALA A 20 1.42 -10.33 -7.25
N LEU A 21 0.21 -10.25 -7.83
CA LEU A 21 -0.70 -11.39 -8.00
C LEU A 21 -0.02 -12.54 -8.76
N ILE A 22 0.64 -12.23 -9.89
CA ILE A 22 1.33 -13.22 -10.72
C ILE A 22 2.51 -13.83 -9.96
N GLN A 23 3.34 -13.01 -9.31
CA GLN A 23 4.53 -13.48 -8.60
C GLN A 23 4.19 -14.37 -7.40
N LYS A 24 3.13 -14.04 -6.65
CA LYS A 24 2.69 -14.86 -5.52
C LYS A 24 2.00 -16.15 -5.95
N GLY A 25 1.50 -16.23 -7.18
CA GLY A 25 0.81 -17.42 -7.70
C GLY A 25 -0.46 -17.78 -6.90
N LEU A 26 -1.16 -16.77 -6.37
CA LEU A 26 -2.34 -16.96 -5.53
C LEU A 26 -3.47 -17.62 -6.34
N LYS A 27 -3.92 -18.78 -5.88
CA LYS A 27 -4.98 -19.57 -6.54
C LYS A 27 -6.38 -19.22 -6.07
N ASP A 28 -6.49 -18.46 -5.00
CA ASP A 28 -7.71 -18.04 -4.35
C ASP A 28 -8.21 -16.66 -4.83
N LEU A 29 -7.44 -15.97 -5.68
CA LEU A 29 -7.83 -14.72 -6.33
C LEU A 29 -7.83 -14.88 -7.85
N ASP A 30 -8.98 -14.67 -8.48
CA ASP A 30 -9.14 -14.67 -9.92
C ASP A 30 -9.30 -13.25 -10.46
N LEU A 31 -8.24 -12.65 -10.98
CA LEU A 31 -8.35 -11.39 -11.72
C LEU A 31 -9.13 -11.58 -13.03
N VAL A 32 -10.37 -11.10 -13.05
CA VAL A 32 -11.32 -11.22 -14.16
C VAL A 32 -11.28 -10.00 -15.07
N ALA A 33 -11.09 -8.81 -14.51
CA ALA A 33 -11.20 -7.56 -15.25
C ALA A 33 -10.27 -6.46 -14.78
N ILE A 34 -9.90 -5.59 -15.71
CA ILE A 34 -9.18 -4.34 -15.49
C ILE A 34 -9.99 -3.22 -16.15
N ASN A 35 -10.17 -2.10 -15.45
CA ASN A 35 -10.74 -0.88 -16.01
C ASN A 35 -9.70 0.25 -16.00
N ASP A 36 -9.50 0.90 -17.15
CA ASP A 36 -8.78 2.18 -17.21
C ASP A 36 -9.41 3.09 -18.28
N PRO A 37 -10.14 4.14 -17.88
CA PRO A 37 -10.84 5.00 -18.83
C PRO A 37 -9.91 5.90 -19.66
N PHE A 38 -8.62 5.98 -19.34
CA PHE A 38 -7.68 6.91 -19.95
C PHE A 38 -6.55 6.22 -20.74
N CYS A 39 -6.54 4.90 -20.78
CA CYS A 39 -5.50 4.13 -21.46
C CYS A 39 -6.12 2.94 -22.21
N ASP A 40 -5.82 2.80 -23.50
CA ASP A 40 -6.23 1.65 -24.29
C ASP A 40 -5.45 0.37 -23.90
N ALA A 41 -5.99 -0.80 -24.22
CA ALA A 41 -5.41 -2.09 -23.82
C ALA A 41 -3.99 -2.32 -24.36
N GLN A 42 -3.66 -1.82 -25.56
CA GLN A 42 -2.32 -2.00 -26.15
C GLN A 42 -1.29 -1.17 -25.40
N THR A 43 -1.60 0.10 -25.15
CA THR A 43 -0.75 1.00 -24.37
C THR A 43 -0.58 0.51 -22.94
N ALA A 44 -1.68 0.09 -22.29
CA ALA A 44 -1.66 -0.50 -20.97
C ALA A 44 -0.77 -1.74 -20.88
N LEU A 45 -0.87 -2.64 -21.86
CA LEU A 45 -0.04 -3.84 -21.92
C LEU A 45 1.44 -3.51 -22.17
N HIS A 46 1.72 -2.50 -23.01
CA HIS A 46 3.07 -2.01 -23.23
C HIS A 46 3.70 -1.50 -21.91
N LEU A 47 2.98 -0.65 -21.18
CA LEU A 47 3.42 -0.11 -19.88
C LEU A 47 3.52 -1.18 -18.79
N PHE A 48 2.73 -2.25 -18.87
CA PHE A 48 2.89 -3.41 -18.00
C PHE A 48 4.14 -4.21 -18.35
N LYS A 49 4.44 -4.39 -19.65
CA LYS A 49 5.59 -5.17 -20.13
C LYS A 49 6.92 -4.49 -19.85
N TYR A 50 7.00 -3.17 -20.00
CA TYR A 50 8.22 -2.39 -19.84
C TYR A 50 8.05 -1.39 -18.70
N ASP A 51 8.77 -1.62 -17.59
CA ASP A 51 8.76 -0.75 -16.43
C ASP A 51 10.19 -0.25 -16.13
N SER A 52 10.37 1.06 -15.98
CA SER A 52 11.69 1.66 -15.74
C SER A 52 12.26 1.34 -14.35
N ILE A 53 11.42 0.98 -13.39
CA ILE A 53 11.78 0.68 -12.00
C ILE A 53 12.02 -0.83 -11.86
N PHE A 54 11.04 -1.64 -12.25
CA PHE A 54 11.07 -3.10 -12.06
C PHE A 54 11.52 -3.89 -13.29
N GLY A 55 11.93 -3.20 -14.34
CA GLY A 55 12.37 -3.81 -15.59
C GLY A 55 11.25 -4.50 -16.37
N ARG A 56 11.69 -5.30 -17.35
CA ARG A 56 10.81 -6.00 -18.27
C ARG A 56 10.08 -7.17 -17.58
N PHE A 57 8.77 -7.26 -17.80
CA PHE A 57 8.00 -8.45 -17.42
C PHE A 57 8.48 -9.68 -18.22
N LYS A 58 8.75 -10.78 -17.52
CA LYS A 58 9.37 -11.99 -18.09
C LYS A 58 8.36 -12.97 -18.73
N GLY A 59 7.05 -12.76 -18.53
CA GLY A 59 6.01 -13.62 -19.07
C GLY A 59 5.51 -13.21 -20.46
N GLU A 60 4.56 -13.99 -20.98
CA GLU A 60 3.92 -13.73 -22.25
C GLU A 60 2.73 -12.79 -22.08
N CYS A 61 2.63 -11.82 -22.99
CA CYS A 61 1.62 -10.76 -22.95
C CYS A 61 1.10 -10.52 -24.37
N SER A 62 -0.22 -10.55 -24.55
CA SER A 62 -0.87 -10.16 -25.82
C SER A 62 -2.21 -9.47 -25.57
N VAL A 63 -2.72 -8.72 -26.53
CA VAL A 63 -4.10 -8.22 -26.53
C VAL A 63 -4.92 -9.08 -27.49
N GLN A 64 -6.12 -9.50 -27.06
CA GLN A 64 -7.05 -10.29 -27.86
C GLN A 64 -8.46 -9.70 -27.74
N GLY A 65 -8.89 -8.96 -28.77
CA GLY A 65 -10.15 -8.24 -28.77
C GLY A 65 -10.21 -7.21 -27.63
N ASP A 66 -11.16 -7.38 -26.73
CA ASP A 66 -11.41 -6.53 -25.56
C ASP A 66 -10.72 -7.02 -24.28
N SER A 67 -9.65 -7.79 -24.42
CA SER A 67 -8.99 -8.46 -23.31
C SER A 67 -7.47 -8.39 -23.44
N ILE A 68 -6.81 -8.34 -22.29
CA ILE A 68 -5.37 -8.57 -22.18
C ILE A 68 -5.17 -10.04 -21.77
N VAL A 69 -4.21 -10.71 -22.38
CA VAL A 69 -3.82 -12.08 -22.06
C VAL A 69 -2.41 -12.09 -21.48
N ILE A 70 -2.26 -12.59 -20.26
CA ILE A 70 -0.97 -12.69 -19.57
C ILE A 70 -0.75 -14.14 -19.13
N ASN A 71 0.35 -14.74 -19.59
CA ASN A 71 0.68 -16.16 -19.33
C ASN A 71 -0.52 -17.09 -19.61
N GLY A 72 -1.22 -16.89 -20.72
CA GLY A 72 -2.41 -17.64 -21.12
C GLY A 72 -3.71 -17.25 -20.39
N LYS A 73 -3.66 -16.45 -19.32
CA LYS A 73 -4.87 -15.98 -18.61
C LYS A 73 -5.47 -14.77 -19.31
N LYS A 74 -6.73 -14.90 -19.76
CA LYS A 74 -7.52 -13.82 -20.36
C LYS A 74 -8.17 -12.95 -19.29
N ILE A 75 -7.93 -11.64 -19.35
CA ILE A 75 -8.45 -10.63 -18.44
C ILE A 75 -9.22 -9.61 -19.26
N LYS A 76 -10.50 -9.41 -18.96
CA LYS A 76 -11.34 -8.42 -19.64
C LYS A 76 -10.78 -7.02 -19.42
N TYR A 77 -10.64 -6.24 -20.48
CA TYR A 77 -10.23 -4.84 -20.40
C TYR A 77 -11.43 -3.93 -20.69
N VAL A 78 -11.67 -2.98 -19.79
CA VAL A 78 -12.81 -2.06 -19.82
C VAL A 78 -12.29 -0.62 -19.79
N GLN A 79 -13.01 0.30 -20.45
CA GLN A 79 -12.68 1.72 -20.49
C GLN A 79 -13.91 2.56 -20.15
N GLU A 80 -14.42 2.40 -18.92
CA GLU A 80 -15.57 3.13 -18.40
C GLU A 80 -15.14 4.14 -17.33
N LYS A 81 -15.64 5.37 -17.44
CA LYS A 81 -15.33 6.49 -16.55
C LYS A 81 -16.22 6.52 -15.32
N ASP A 82 -17.47 6.13 -15.47
CA ASP A 82 -18.46 6.09 -14.40
C ASP A 82 -18.45 4.73 -13.71
N PRO A 83 -17.98 4.62 -12.46
CA PRO A 83 -17.87 3.34 -11.79
C PRO A 83 -19.20 2.60 -11.62
N ALA A 84 -20.34 3.31 -11.65
CA ALA A 84 -21.67 2.72 -11.53
C ALA A 84 -22.12 1.98 -12.80
N LYS A 85 -21.48 2.25 -13.96
CA LYS A 85 -21.77 1.61 -15.25
C LYS A 85 -20.86 0.43 -15.57
N LEU A 86 -19.89 0.14 -14.70
CA LEU A 86 -18.98 -0.97 -14.90
C LEU A 86 -19.74 -2.31 -14.90
N PRO A 87 -19.34 -3.29 -15.73
CA PRO A 87 -20.05 -4.56 -15.88
C PRO A 87 -19.75 -5.55 -14.73
N TRP A 88 -19.63 -5.07 -13.49
CA TRP A 88 -19.23 -5.88 -12.34
C TRP A 88 -20.22 -6.99 -12.02
N LYS A 89 -21.52 -6.70 -12.12
CA LYS A 89 -22.59 -7.70 -11.98
C LYS A 89 -22.45 -8.83 -13.00
N ASP A 90 -22.28 -8.49 -14.27
CA ASP A 90 -22.22 -9.46 -15.37
C ASP A 90 -20.95 -10.33 -15.28
N LEU A 91 -19.84 -9.71 -14.88
CA LEU A 91 -18.56 -10.38 -14.65
C LEU A 91 -18.48 -11.11 -13.30
N LYS A 92 -19.50 -10.96 -12.45
CA LYS A 92 -19.59 -11.54 -11.10
C LYS A 92 -18.38 -11.16 -10.23
N ILE A 93 -18.00 -9.89 -10.25
CA ILE A 93 -16.87 -9.40 -9.45
C ILE A 93 -17.24 -9.42 -7.97
N ASP A 94 -16.40 -10.06 -7.17
CA ASP A 94 -16.50 -10.09 -5.71
C ASP A 94 -15.80 -8.88 -5.10
N ILE A 95 -14.57 -8.58 -5.52
CA ILE A 95 -13.72 -7.54 -4.92
C ILE A 95 -13.18 -6.61 -6.00
N VAL A 96 -13.35 -5.30 -5.82
CA VAL A 96 -12.68 -4.29 -6.64
C VAL A 96 -11.46 -3.76 -5.90
N LEU A 97 -10.29 -3.80 -6.54
CA LEU A 97 -9.11 -3.06 -6.12
C LEU A 97 -9.19 -1.65 -6.73
N GLU A 98 -9.57 -0.66 -5.93
CA GLU A 98 -9.69 0.73 -6.36
C GLU A 98 -8.31 1.39 -6.34
N CYS A 99 -7.71 1.49 -7.54
CA CYS A 99 -6.35 1.94 -7.81
C CYS A 99 -6.26 3.20 -8.68
N SER A 100 -7.40 3.86 -8.96
CA SER A 100 -7.42 5.09 -9.76
C SER A 100 -6.95 6.32 -8.97
N GLY A 101 -7.10 6.30 -7.65
CA GLY A 101 -6.88 7.47 -6.79
C GLY A 101 -7.98 8.53 -6.89
N ALA A 102 -8.98 8.36 -7.75
CA ALA A 102 -10.11 9.29 -7.91
C ALA A 102 -11.24 9.02 -6.91
N PHE A 103 -11.39 7.78 -6.46
CA PHE A 103 -12.48 7.32 -5.60
C PHE A 103 -11.98 6.96 -4.18
N THR A 104 -11.21 7.86 -3.55
CA THR A 104 -10.75 7.69 -2.16
C THR A 104 -11.80 8.07 -1.11
N ASP A 105 -12.97 8.54 -1.53
CA ASP A 105 -14.12 8.74 -0.66
C ASP A 105 -15.06 7.54 -0.83
N ALA A 106 -15.33 6.82 0.25
CA ALA A 106 -16.10 5.59 0.21
C ALA A 106 -17.52 5.79 -0.32
N GLU A 107 -18.13 6.96 -0.09
CA GLU A 107 -19.45 7.32 -0.63
C GLU A 107 -19.42 7.33 -2.17
N LYS A 108 -18.30 7.76 -2.77
CA LYS A 108 -18.11 7.69 -4.23
C LYS A 108 -17.72 6.29 -4.68
N ALA A 109 -16.85 5.60 -3.93
CA ALA A 109 -16.43 4.24 -4.25
C ALA A 109 -17.61 3.24 -4.21
N LYS A 110 -18.69 3.55 -3.47
CA LYS A 110 -19.95 2.80 -3.45
C LYS A 110 -20.57 2.61 -4.83
N ALA A 111 -20.24 3.45 -5.80
CA ALA A 111 -20.63 3.24 -7.20
C ALA A 111 -20.20 1.87 -7.75
N HIS A 112 -19.07 1.31 -7.30
CA HIS A 112 -18.69 -0.07 -7.64
C HIS A 112 -19.63 -1.13 -7.06
N ILE A 113 -20.14 -0.92 -5.85
CA ILE A 113 -21.15 -1.80 -5.25
C ILE A 113 -22.46 -1.71 -6.04
N THR A 114 -22.87 -0.50 -6.43
CA THR A 114 -24.03 -0.27 -7.31
C THR A 114 -23.88 -1.00 -8.65
N ALA A 115 -22.68 -1.02 -9.23
CA ALA A 115 -22.36 -1.77 -10.45
C ALA A 115 -22.37 -3.30 -10.27
N GLY A 116 -22.44 -3.80 -9.03
CA GLY A 116 -22.62 -5.22 -8.70
C GLY A 116 -21.42 -5.89 -8.04
N ALA A 117 -20.35 -5.17 -7.72
CA ALA A 117 -19.29 -5.72 -6.88
C ALA A 117 -19.77 -5.91 -5.43
N LYS A 118 -19.19 -6.86 -4.69
CA LYS A 118 -19.57 -7.09 -3.28
C LYS A 118 -18.72 -6.30 -2.30
N LYS A 119 -17.44 -6.12 -2.62
CA LYS A 119 -16.43 -5.47 -1.77
C LYS A 119 -15.56 -4.52 -2.59
N VAL A 120 -15.04 -3.48 -1.94
CA VAL A 120 -14.09 -2.53 -2.51
C VAL A 120 -12.92 -2.35 -1.55
N ILE A 121 -11.69 -2.44 -2.06
CA ILE A 121 -10.45 -2.17 -1.33
C ILE A 121 -9.79 -0.96 -1.99
N ILE A 122 -9.78 0.16 -1.28
CA ILE A 122 -9.14 1.40 -1.71
C ILE A 122 -7.63 1.31 -1.45
N SER A 123 -6.84 1.48 -2.51
CA SER A 123 -5.37 1.42 -2.46
C SER A 123 -4.71 2.76 -2.07
N ALA A 124 -5.38 3.50 -1.20
CA ALA A 124 -4.93 4.77 -0.64
C ALA A 124 -5.66 5.06 0.68
N PRO A 125 -5.18 6.01 1.51
CA PRO A 125 -5.96 6.55 2.62
C PRO A 125 -7.33 7.03 2.12
N ALA A 126 -8.38 6.55 2.78
CA ALA A 126 -9.74 6.86 2.40
C ALA A 126 -10.40 7.87 3.35
N LYS A 127 -11.61 8.28 2.97
CA LYS A 127 -12.56 8.98 3.84
C LYS A 127 -13.88 8.22 3.81
N ASN A 128 -14.58 8.24 4.94
CA ASN A 128 -15.91 7.62 5.12
C ASN A 128 -15.91 6.09 4.87
N GLU A 129 -14.74 5.46 4.79
CA GLU A 129 -14.63 4.01 4.66
C GLU A 129 -15.05 3.30 5.94
N ASP A 130 -15.47 2.04 5.81
CA ASP A 130 -15.94 1.26 6.95
C ASP A 130 -14.80 1.01 7.96
N ALA A 131 -13.60 0.74 7.44
CA ALA A 131 -12.38 0.58 8.22
C ALA A 131 -11.12 0.69 7.36
N THR A 132 -10.02 1.09 8.00
CA THR A 132 -8.67 1.02 7.46
C THR A 132 -7.93 -0.17 8.06
N PHE A 133 -7.25 -0.94 7.20
CA PHE A 133 -6.49 -2.12 7.60
C PHE A 133 -5.01 -2.03 7.19
N VAL A 134 -4.15 -2.56 8.07
CA VAL A 134 -2.74 -2.87 7.80
C VAL A 134 -2.51 -4.32 8.19
N ILE A 135 -2.04 -5.13 7.23
CA ILE A 135 -1.72 -6.54 7.43
C ILE A 135 -0.58 -6.69 8.46
N GLY A 136 -0.76 -7.60 9.40
CA GLY A 136 0.12 -7.84 10.55
C GLY A 136 -0.24 -6.99 11.79
N VAL A 137 -1.14 -6.01 11.67
CA VAL A 137 -1.43 -5.03 12.73
C VAL A 137 -2.87 -5.17 13.22
N ASN A 138 -3.86 -4.97 12.35
CA ASN A 138 -5.27 -4.96 12.75
C ASN A 138 -6.20 -5.75 11.80
N GLU A 139 -5.68 -6.44 10.80
CA GLU A 139 -6.47 -7.21 9.81
C GLU A 139 -7.36 -8.29 10.42
N LYS A 140 -7.02 -8.74 11.64
CA LYS A 140 -7.82 -9.70 12.41
C LYS A 140 -9.19 -9.16 12.79
N THR A 141 -9.34 -7.83 12.89
CA THR A 141 -10.63 -7.18 13.21
C THR A 141 -11.53 -7.02 11.98
N TYR A 142 -11.10 -7.46 10.80
CA TYR A 142 -11.93 -7.47 9.60
C TYR A 142 -13.17 -8.37 9.80
N ASP A 143 -14.35 -7.74 9.72
CA ASP A 143 -15.67 -8.35 9.76
C ASP A 143 -16.33 -8.26 8.37
N PRO A 144 -16.55 -9.40 7.68
CA PRO A 144 -17.13 -9.41 6.33
C PRO A 144 -18.60 -8.96 6.28
N THR A 145 -19.29 -8.87 7.41
CA THR A 145 -20.68 -8.40 7.47
C THR A 145 -20.79 -6.89 7.59
N LYS A 146 -19.76 -6.24 8.14
CA LYS A 146 -19.73 -4.78 8.38
C LYS A 146 -18.85 -4.03 7.38
N HIS A 147 -17.76 -4.66 6.93
CA HIS A 147 -16.75 -3.99 6.14
C HIS A 147 -16.89 -4.37 4.66
N ASN A 148 -17.48 -3.46 3.89
CA ASN A 148 -17.71 -3.59 2.46
C ASN A 148 -16.74 -2.72 1.65
N ILE A 149 -16.48 -1.50 2.10
CA ILE A 149 -15.56 -0.55 1.47
C ILE A 149 -14.48 -0.22 2.49
N ILE A 150 -13.27 -0.74 2.26
CA ILE A 150 -12.15 -0.64 3.20
C ILE A 150 -10.95 0.03 2.54
N SER A 151 -10.04 0.56 3.35
CA SER A 151 -8.76 1.11 2.90
C SER A 151 -7.59 0.20 3.28
N ASN A 152 -6.64 0.03 2.37
CA ASN A 152 -5.33 -0.58 2.66
C ASN A 152 -4.32 0.45 3.21
N ALA A 153 -4.80 1.58 3.72
CA ALA A 153 -4.00 2.72 4.17
C ALA A 153 -3.04 3.26 3.10
N SER A 154 -1.96 3.94 3.51
CA SER A 154 -0.87 4.39 2.63
C SER A 154 0.35 3.45 2.72
N CYS A 155 1.27 3.55 1.77
CA CYS A 155 2.57 2.89 1.83
C CYS A 155 3.36 3.28 3.09
N THR A 156 3.41 4.57 3.45
CA THR A 156 4.07 5.03 4.68
C THR A 156 3.40 4.50 5.95
N THR A 157 2.06 4.38 5.98
CA THR A 157 1.35 3.78 7.12
C THR A 157 1.67 2.29 7.26
N ASN A 158 1.73 1.56 6.13
CA ASN A 158 2.12 0.16 6.12
C ASN A 158 3.57 -0.05 6.58
N CYS A 159 4.47 0.90 6.31
CA CYS A 159 5.83 0.88 6.84
C CYS A 159 5.90 1.21 8.34
N LEU A 160 5.24 2.28 8.77
CA LEU A 160 5.33 2.76 10.14
C LEU A 160 4.62 1.85 11.15
N ALA A 161 3.46 1.28 10.79
CA ALA A 161 2.60 0.59 11.75
C ALA A 161 3.23 -0.68 12.39
N PRO A 162 3.94 -1.55 11.66
CA PRO A 162 4.66 -2.68 12.26
C PRO A 162 5.69 -2.23 13.30
N VAL A 163 6.53 -1.24 12.97
CA VAL A 163 7.56 -0.70 13.88
C VAL A 163 6.91 -0.12 15.15
N VAL A 164 5.87 0.69 14.97
CA VAL A 164 5.13 1.30 16.07
C VAL A 164 4.47 0.24 16.95
N LYS A 165 3.92 -0.83 16.37
CA LYS A 165 3.29 -1.91 17.14
C LYS A 165 4.30 -2.63 18.01
N VAL A 166 5.48 -2.95 17.47
CA VAL A 166 6.56 -3.58 18.24
C VAL A 166 7.00 -2.68 19.40
N LEU A 167 7.20 -1.39 19.15
CA LEU A 167 7.57 -0.45 20.21
C LEU A 167 6.48 -0.30 21.28
N LEU A 168 5.22 -0.17 20.86
CA LEU A 168 4.07 -0.04 21.76
C LEU A 168 3.97 -1.24 22.70
N ASP A 169 4.07 -2.46 22.15
CA ASP A 169 3.90 -3.69 22.92
C ASP A 169 5.02 -3.91 23.96
N ASN A 170 6.26 -3.56 23.61
CA ASN A 170 7.42 -3.83 24.46
C ASN A 170 7.69 -2.69 25.46
N PHE A 171 7.67 -1.44 24.97
CA PHE A 171 8.16 -0.27 25.71
C PHE A 171 7.05 0.75 26.02
N GLY A 172 5.93 0.67 25.31
CA GLY A 172 4.88 1.69 25.36
C GLY A 172 5.31 2.99 24.68
N ILE A 173 4.35 3.72 24.13
CA ILE A 173 4.60 5.02 23.49
C ILE A 173 3.75 6.09 24.16
N GLU A 174 4.41 7.19 24.55
CA GLU A 174 3.77 8.40 25.06
C GLU A 174 3.38 9.33 23.91
N MET A 175 4.33 9.65 23.04
CA MET A 175 4.13 10.45 21.83
C MET A 175 5.25 10.20 20.82
N GLY A 176 5.05 10.62 19.57
CA GLY A 176 6.08 10.47 18.55
C GLY A 176 5.88 11.37 17.35
N LEU A 177 6.99 11.61 16.66
CA LEU A 177 7.04 12.36 15.41
C LEU A 177 7.68 11.49 14.33
N MET A 178 7.15 11.60 13.12
CA MET A 178 7.66 10.89 11.98
C MET A 178 7.96 11.85 10.83
N THR A 179 9.13 11.69 10.22
CA THR A 179 9.44 12.24 8.91
C THR A 179 9.61 11.09 7.94
N THR A 180 8.94 11.14 6.80
CA THR A 180 9.25 10.22 5.71
C THR A 180 10.04 10.94 4.63
N ILE A 181 11.24 10.44 4.34
CA ILE A 181 12.03 10.86 3.19
C ILE A 181 11.57 9.96 2.04
N HIS A 182 10.81 10.54 1.12
CA HIS A 182 9.98 9.77 0.22
C HIS A 182 10.33 10.06 -1.22
N ALA A 183 10.45 9.00 -2.02
CA ALA A 183 10.53 9.10 -3.47
C ALA A 183 9.40 9.98 -4.04
N TYR A 184 9.65 10.64 -5.18
CA TYR A 184 8.59 11.38 -5.85
C TYR A 184 7.54 10.42 -6.44
N THR A 185 6.33 10.91 -6.67
CA THR A 185 5.22 10.11 -7.20
C THR A 185 4.55 10.85 -8.36
N ASN A 186 3.56 10.23 -9.01
CA ASN A 186 2.82 10.83 -10.11
C ASN A 186 2.03 12.10 -9.74
N ASP A 187 1.80 12.34 -8.45
CA ASP A 187 1.12 13.56 -7.96
C ASP A 187 2.13 14.72 -7.76
N GLN A 188 3.37 14.60 -8.26
CA GLN A 188 4.33 15.70 -8.40
C GLN A 188 4.62 15.99 -9.87
N SER A 189 5.05 17.21 -10.15
CA SER A 189 5.31 17.69 -11.50
C SER A 189 6.77 17.46 -11.92
N LEU A 190 6.98 17.06 -13.18
CA LEU A 190 8.34 16.94 -13.75
C LEU A 190 9.04 18.31 -13.86
N GLN A 191 8.27 19.33 -14.21
CA GLN A 191 8.67 20.74 -14.29
C GLN A 191 7.76 21.57 -13.37
N ASP A 192 8.10 22.84 -13.14
CA ASP A 192 7.23 23.74 -12.39
C ASP A 192 5.84 23.85 -13.08
N ALA A 193 4.77 23.40 -12.42
CA ALA A 193 3.42 23.31 -12.99
C ALA A 193 2.32 23.48 -11.93
N PRO A 194 1.09 23.93 -12.29
CA PRO A 194 0.03 24.19 -11.33
C PRO A 194 -0.33 22.98 -10.44
N HIS A 195 -0.39 23.22 -9.14
CA HIS A 195 -0.80 22.22 -8.14
C HIS A 195 -1.41 22.92 -6.91
N LYS A 196 -2.37 22.28 -6.24
CA LYS A 196 -3.06 22.84 -5.06
C LYS A 196 -2.15 23.11 -3.86
N ASP A 197 -1.08 22.33 -3.74
CA ASP A 197 0.04 22.56 -2.82
C ASP A 197 1.18 23.20 -3.63
N PRO A 198 1.51 24.50 -3.41
CA PRO A 198 2.51 25.23 -4.18
C PRO A 198 3.93 24.67 -4.02
N ARG A 199 4.21 23.91 -2.96
CA ARG A 199 5.52 23.25 -2.82
C ARG A 199 5.65 22.09 -3.81
N ARG A 200 4.56 21.35 -4.01
CA ARG A 200 4.48 20.21 -4.94
C ARG A 200 4.29 20.62 -6.39
N ALA A 201 4.02 21.90 -6.63
CA ALA A 201 4.06 22.51 -7.96
C ALA A 201 5.49 22.56 -8.54
N ARG A 202 6.52 22.43 -7.71
CA ARG A 202 7.93 22.55 -8.12
C ARG A 202 8.47 21.27 -8.74
N ALA A 203 9.43 21.40 -9.65
CA ALA A 203 10.07 20.29 -10.37
C ALA A 203 10.63 19.20 -9.42
N ALA A 204 10.05 18.00 -9.48
CA ALA A 204 10.27 16.94 -8.50
C ALA A 204 11.69 16.36 -8.50
N ALA A 205 12.29 16.18 -9.68
CA ALA A 205 13.58 15.51 -9.85
C ALA A 205 14.80 16.38 -9.47
N VAL A 206 14.57 17.63 -9.05
CA VAL A 206 15.64 18.58 -8.70
C VAL A 206 15.37 19.32 -7.39
N SER A 207 14.35 18.89 -6.63
CA SER A 207 13.89 19.58 -5.42
C SER A 207 13.74 18.62 -4.24
N MET A 208 14.02 19.14 -3.03
CA MET A 208 13.53 18.56 -1.79
C MET A 208 12.24 19.30 -1.39
N ILE A 209 11.11 18.60 -1.35
CA ILE A 209 9.78 19.21 -1.22
C ILE A 209 9.13 18.77 0.09
N PRO A 210 9.08 19.63 1.12
CA PRO A 210 8.39 19.33 2.36
C PRO A 210 6.87 19.43 2.17
N THR A 211 6.11 18.42 2.55
CA THR A 211 4.64 18.41 2.47
C THR A 211 4.01 17.70 3.66
N THR A 212 2.73 17.95 3.89
CA THR A 212 1.98 17.29 4.96
C THR A 212 1.72 15.82 4.62
N THR A 213 1.61 14.98 5.65
CA THR A 213 1.21 13.58 5.48
C THR A 213 0.16 13.19 6.52
N GLY A 214 -0.79 12.36 6.11
CA GLY A 214 -1.77 11.74 7.01
C GLY A 214 -1.26 10.46 7.67
N ALA A 215 -0.08 9.94 7.26
CA ALA A 215 0.33 8.57 7.59
C ALA A 215 0.51 8.33 9.11
N ALA A 216 1.12 9.26 9.83
CA ALA A 216 1.27 9.17 11.29
C ALA A 216 -0.09 9.26 12.01
N LYS A 217 -0.98 10.15 11.55
CA LYS A 217 -2.33 10.28 12.11
C LYS A 217 -3.18 9.02 11.86
N ALA A 218 -3.00 8.38 10.71
CA ALA A 218 -3.68 7.14 10.34
C ALA A 218 -3.27 5.96 11.23
N ILE A 219 -2.14 6.01 11.93
CA ILE A 219 -1.79 5.01 12.94
C ILE A 219 -2.87 4.92 14.02
N GLY A 220 -3.50 6.04 14.41
CA GLY A 220 -4.60 6.04 15.37
C GLY A 220 -5.86 5.30 14.90
N LEU A 221 -6.00 5.02 13.60
CA LEU A 221 -7.10 4.22 13.04
C LEU A 221 -6.85 2.72 13.19
N VAL A 222 -5.59 2.29 13.09
CA VAL A 222 -5.19 0.87 13.16
C VAL A 222 -4.69 0.46 14.54
N LEU A 223 -4.21 1.42 15.34
CA LEU A 223 -3.77 1.28 16.73
C LEU A 223 -4.44 2.37 17.58
N PRO A 224 -5.69 2.14 18.04
CA PRO A 224 -6.49 3.16 18.72
C PRO A 224 -5.84 3.77 19.98
N GLU A 225 -4.99 3.02 20.67
CA GLU A 225 -4.21 3.46 21.83
C GLU A 225 -3.26 4.64 21.53
N LEU A 226 -2.97 4.87 20.25
CA LEU A 226 -2.09 5.91 19.73
C LEU A 226 -2.84 7.08 19.07
N LYS A 227 -4.17 7.08 19.13
CA LYS A 227 -4.98 8.17 18.59
C LYS A 227 -4.58 9.51 19.20
N GLY A 228 -4.14 10.45 18.35
CA GLY A 228 -3.69 11.78 18.76
C GLY A 228 -2.25 11.86 19.30
N LYS A 229 -1.52 10.74 19.41
CA LYS A 229 -0.16 10.72 19.96
C LYS A 229 0.96 10.85 18.92
N LEU A 230 0.64 10.57 17.66
CA LEU A 230 1.61 10.57 16.56
C LEU A 230 1.28 11.63 15.52
N ASN A 231 2.29 12.34 15.05
CA ASN A 231 2.18 13.28 13.94
C ASN A 231 3.43 13.25 13.06
N GLY A 232 3.42 13.93 11.93
CA GLY A 232 4.56 13.91 11.02
C GLY A 232 4.38 14.67 9.73
N PHE A 233 5.45 14.70 8.93
CA PHE A 233 5.46 15.28 7.60
C PHE A 233 6.28 14.42 6.64
N ALA A 234 6.23 14.75 5.35
CA ALA A 234 7.03 14.08 4.33
C ALA A 234 8.01 15.08 3.70
N MET A 235 9.21 14.61 3.40
CA MET A 235 10.17 15.27 2.53
C MET A 235 10.24 14.48 1.22
N ARG A 236 9.73 15.03 0.12
CA ARG A 236 9.88 14.38 -1.19
C ARG A 236 11.27 14.67 -1.73
N VAL A 237 11.97 13.66 -2.22
CA VAL A 237 13.35 13.78 -2.72
C VAL A 237 13.48 13.26 -4.16
N PRO A 238 14.55 13.63 -4.88
CA PRO A 238 14.83 13.18 -6.25
C PRO A 238 15.18 11.69 -6.44
N THR A 239 14.45 10.78 -5.80
CA THR A 239 14.53 9.33 -6.06
C THR A 239 13.21 8.84 -6.64
N ILE A 240 13.27 7.91 -7.59
CA ILE A 240 12.09 7.44 -8.34
C ILE A 240 11.27 6.39 -7.58
N ASN A 241 11.92 5.62 -6.70
CA ASN A 241 11.28 4.66 -5.82
C ASN A 241 12.15 4.44 -4.58
N VAL A 242 11.60 3.67 -3.64
CA VAL A 242 12.09 3.43 -2.29
C VAL A 242 12.10 4.69 -1.45
N SER A 243 11.56 4.54 -0.27
CA SER A 243 11.39 5.60 0.72
C SER A 243 11.82 5.10 2.09
N VAL A 244 12.00 6.02 3.01
CA VAL A 244 12.39 5.70 4.38
C VAL A 244 11.56 6.50 5.37
N VAL A 245 11.24 5.86 6.48
CA VAL A 245 10.63 6.45 7.66
C VAL A 245 11.73 6.72 8.68
N ASP A 246 11.77 7.95 9.16
CA ASP A 246 12.48 8.38 10.36
C ASP A 246 11.42 8.59 11.46
N PHE A 247 11.39 7.69 12.45
CA PHE A 247 10.42 7.73 13.53
C PHE A 247 11.12 7.97 14.86
N VAL A 248 10.76 9.09 15.51
CA VAL A 248 11.20 9.42 16.87
C VAL A 248 10.03 9.23 17.83
N ALA A 249 10.23 8.44 18.88
CA ALA A 249 9.22 8.17 19.89
C ALA A 249 9.76 8.45 21.28
N LEU A 250 8.93 9.09 22.10
CA LEU A 250 9.07 9.08 23.55
C LEU A 250 8.36 7.84 24.07
N THR A 251 9.14 6.93 24.65
CA THR A 251 8.67 5.67 25.23
C THR A 251 8.29 5.84 26.69
N LYS A 252 7.42 4.95 27.21
CA LYS A 252 7.00 5.00 28.62
C LYS A 252 7.99 4.34 29.58
N LYS A 253 8.85 3.46 29.06
CA LYS A 253 9.86 2.74 29.82
C LYS A 253 11.25 3.11 29.28
N PRO A 254 12.30 3.07 30.10
CA PRO A 254 13.67 3.18 29.62
C PRO A 254 14.00 2.16 28.53
N VAL A 255 14.76 2.59 27.53
CA VAL A 255 15.17 1.79 26.38
C VAL A 255 16.66 1.94 26.11
N THR A 256 17.25 0.91 25.50
CA THR A 256 18.56 0.98 24.85
C THR A 256 18.43 0.59 23.38
N ALA A 257 19.40 0.98 22.56
CA ALA A 257 19.38 0.63 21.13
C ALA A 257 19.39 -0.90 20.94
N GLU A 258 20.14 -1.64 21.76
CA GLU A 258 20.22 -3.10 21.72
C GLU A 258 18.87 -3.75 22.04
N ALA A 259 18.17 -3.26 23.07
CA ALA A 259 16.86 -3.79 23.46
C ALA A 259 15.81 -3.54 22.38
N VAL A 260 15.81 -2.35 21.78
CA VAL A 260 14.91 -1.97 20.68
C VAL A 260 15.19 -2.82 19.44
N ASN A 261 16.46 -2.91 19.03
CA ASN A 261 16.88 -3.72 17.88
C ASN A 261 16.54 -5.19 18.06
N LYS A 262 16.77 -5.74 19.26
CA LYS A 262 16.38 -7.12 19.58
C LYS A 262 14.87 -7.33 19.42
N ALA A 263 14.05 -6.43 19.96
CA ALA A 263 12.59 -6.55 19.83
C ALA A 263 12.12 -6.50 18.37
N LEU A 264 12.70 -5.62 17.55
CA LEU A 264 12.39 -5.51 16.12
C LEU A 264 12.85 -6.73 15.33
N LYS A 265 14.04 -7.27 15.62
CA LYS A 265 14.59 -8.48 15.00
C LYS A 265 13.79 -9.73 15.35
N ASP A 266 13.38 -9.87 16.62
CA ASP A 266 12.52 -10.95 17.09
C ASP A 266 11.12 -10.86 16.44
N ALA A 267 10.56 -9.65 16.32
CA ALA A 267 9.30 -9.42 15.63
C ALA A 267 9.37 -9.77 14.14
N ALA A 268 10.43 -9.35 13.44
CA ALA A 268 10.65 -9.63 12.02
C ALA A 268 10.78 -11.14 11.72
N SER A 269 11.40 -11.91 12.62
CA SER A 269 11.51 -13.36 12.48
C SER A 269 10.29 -14.13 13.02
N GLY A 270 9.45 -13.49 13.82
CA GLY A 270 8.29 -14.07 14.49
C GLY A 270 6.95 -13.49 14.00
N SER A 271 6.32 -12.67 14.84
CA SER A 271 4.93 -12.20 14.66
C SER A 271 4.71 -11.37 13.40
N PHE A 272 5.75 -10.72 12.89
CA PHE A 272 5.73 -9.91 11.66
C PHE A 272 6.51 -10.53 10.50
N LYS A 273 6.73 -11.85 10.53
CA LYS A 273 7.38 -12.56 9.43
C LYS A 273 6.70 -12.24 8.09
N ASN A 274 7.52 -11.91 7.08
CA ASN A 274 7.11 -11.46 5.74
C ASN A 274 6.44 -10.07 5.67
N ILE A 275 6.33 -9.35 6.78
CA ILE A 275 5.79 -7.98 6.86
C ILE A 275 6.88 -6.99 7.29
N LEU A 276 7.64 -7.35 8.31
CA LEU A 276 8.79 -6.60 8.83
C LEU A 276 10.08 -7.38 8.51
N ALA A 277 11.07 -6.68 7.99
CA ALA A 277 12.44 -7.14 7.85
C ALA A 277 13.38 -6.27 8.70
N TYR A 278 14.60 -6.76 8.92
CA TYR A 278 15.61 -6.11 9.75
C TYR A 278 16.99 -6.41 9.17
N THR A 279 17.87 -5.41 9.11
CA THR A 279 19.27 -5.57 8.67
C THR A 279 20.22 -4.88 9.63
N ASP A 280 21.41 -5.46 9.75
CA ASP A 280 22.59 -4.86 10.37
C ASP A 280 23.64 -4.49 9.29
N GLU A 281 23.27 -4.46 8.01
CA GLU A 281 24.15 -4.11 6.87
C GLU A 281 23.98 -2.64 6.48
N PRO A 282 25.06 -1.95 6.04
CA PRO A 282 25.02 -0.54 5.68
C PRO A 282 24.46 -0.34 4.24
N LEU A 283 23.16 -0.54 4.07
CA LEU A 283 22.45 -0.48 2.79
C LEU A 283 21.92 0.92 2.46
N VAL A 284 21.59 1.15 1.19
CA VAL A 284 20.98 2.40 0.67
C VAL A 284 19.67 2.12 -0.08
N SER A 285 18.96 3.18 -0.51
CA SER A 285 17.61 3.07 -1.07
C SER A 285 17.47 2.03 -2.19
N MET A 286 18.42 1.96 -3.12
CA MET A 286 18.32 1.04 -4.27
C MET A 286 18.41 -0.44 -3.88
N ASP A 287 18.98 -0.76 -2.73
CA ASP A 287 19.14 -2.15 -2.25
C ASP A 287 17.79 -2.75 -1.80
N PHE A 288 16.80 -1.90 -1.51
CA PHE A 288 15.45 -2.32 -1.12
C PHE A 288 14.48 -2.37 -2.32
N LEU A 289 14.96 -2.10 -3.53
CA LEU A 289 14.10 -2.07 -4.71
C LEU A 289 13.51 -3.46 -5.00
N GLY A 290 12.19 -3.56 -5.07
CA GLY A 290 11.49 -4.83 -5.25
C GLY A 290 11.44 -5.70 -3.99
N ASP A 291 11.80 -5.17 -2.82
CA ASP A 291 11.60 -5.87 -1.55
C ASP A 291 10.10 -5.91 -1.20
N PRO A 292 9.52 -7.10 -0.91
CA PRO A 292 8.09 -7.27 -0.70
C PRO A 292 7.64 -6.96 0.73
N HIS A 293 8.54 -6.66 1.68
CA HIS A 293 8.16 -6.33 3.05
C HIS A 293 7.53 -4.94 3.11
N SER A 294 6.68 -4.71 4.12
CA SER A 294 6.08 -3.40 4.33
C SER A 294 7.06 -2.42 4.96
N SER A 295 7.99 -2.94 5.77
CA SER A 295 8.93 -2.19 6.58
C SER A 295 10.22 -2.99 6.69
N TYR A 296 11.35 -2.31 6.51
CA TYR A 296 12.67 -2.89 6.60
C TYR A 296 13.52 -2.02 7.54
N VAL A 297 13.69 -2.45 8.78
CA VAL A 297 14.40 -1.70 9.83
C VAL A 297 15.90 -1.73 9.59
N ASP A 298 16.51 -0.55 9.68
CA ASP A 298 17.96 -0.37 9.69
C ASP A 298 18.47 -0.33 11.13
N GLY A 299 19.05 -1.44 11.57
CA GLY A 299 19.52 -1.63 12.93
C GLY A 299 20.71 -0.77 13.33
N GLN A 300 21.57 -0.40 12.36
CA GLN A 300 22.73 0.45 12.61
C GLN A 300 22.32 1.90 12.93
N MET A 301 21.12 2.29 12.48
CA MET A 301 20.60 3.65 12.60
C MET A 301 19.64 3.85 13.78
N THR A 302 19.44 2.84 14.63
CA THR A 302 18.69 2.99 15.88
C THR A 302 19.48 3.84 16.86
N MET A 303 18.88 4.95 17.30
CA MET A 303 19.51 5.87 18.26
C MET A 303 18.65 6.02 19.50
N VAL A 304 19.28 6.17 20.65
CA VAL A 304 18.62 6.50 21.91
C VAL A 304 19.25 7.76 22.49
N THR A 305 18.40 8.70 22.92
CA THR A 305 18.80 9.93 23.58
C THR A 305 18.15 9.99 24.96
N GLY A 306 18.97 10.16 26.01
CA GLY A 306 18.48 10.02 27.39
C GLY A 306 18.01 8.59 27.66
N GLU A 307 17.01 8.43 28.52
CA GLU A 307 16.51 7.10 28.91
C GLU A 307 15.38 6.59 28.01
N ASN A 308 14.53 7.48 27.47
CA ASN A 308 13.24 7.10 26.91
C ASN A 308 12.98 7.58 25.47
N MET A 309 13.89 8.34 24.85
CA MET A 309 13.70 8.82 23.48
C MET A 309 14.44 7.91 22.50
N VAL A 310 13.71 7.28 21.60
CA VAL A 310 14.26 6.39 20.57
C VAL A 310 13.98 6.94 19.18
N LYS A 311 14.95 6.81 18.28
CA LYS A 311 14.83 7.05 16.84
C LYS A 311 15.06 5.76 16.09
N ILE A 312 14.17 5.43 15.15
CA ILE A 312 14.26 4.25 14.28
C ILE A 312 14.17 4.69 12.83
N ILE A 313 15.04 4.10 12.00
CA ILE A 313 14.99 4.21 10.55
C ILE A 313 14.42 2.92 9.97
N SER A 314 13.43 3.04 9.08
CA SER A 314 12.85 1.91 8.36
C SER A 314 12.60 2.23 6.89
N TRP A 315 13.24 1.47 6.02
CA TRP A 315 13.06 1.52 4.56
C TRP A 315 11.78 0.82 4.13
N TYR A 316 11.30 1.17 2.94
CA TYR A 316 10.22 0.47 2.25
C TYR A 316 10.21 0.84 0.76
N ASP A 317 10.05 -0.16 -0.10
CA ASP A 317 9.65 0.08 -1.48
C ASP A 317 8.17 0.53 -1.50
N ASN A 318 7.97 1.83 -1.67
CA ASN A 318 6.66 2.46 -1.59
C ASN A 318 5.69 2.01 -2.69
N GLU A 319 6.18 1.36 -3.75
CA GLU A 319 5.33 0.78 -4.78
C GLU A 319 5.14 -0.73 -4.57
N TRP A 320 6.24 -1.47 -4.32
CA TRP A 320 6.24 -2.93 -4.34
C TRP A 320 5.70 -3.56 -3.05
N GLY A 321 6.27 -3.21 -1.88
CA GLY A 321 5.80 -3.71 -0.59
C GLY A 321 4.32 -3.41 -0.38
N TYR A 322 3.90 -2.19 -0.74
CA TYR A 322 2.49 -1.77 -0.68
C TYR A 322 1.58 -2.60 -1.59
N SER A 323 1.98 -2.84 -2.84
CA SER A 323 1.18 -3.64 -3.78
C SER A 323 1.03 -5.09 -3.32
N ASN A 324 2.06 -5.66 -2.69
CA ASN A 324 1.98 -6.97 -2.06
C ASN A 324 0.94 -7.00 -0.91
N ARG A 325 0.92 -5.96 -0.06
CA ARG A 325 -0.09 -5.82 1.01
C ARG A 325 -1.51 -5.68 0.47
N LEU A 326 -1.69 -4.94 -0.62
CA LEU A 326 -3.00 -4.78 -1.25
C LEU A 326 -3.56 -6.13 -1.71
N VAL A 327 -2.72 -6.96 -2.34
CA VAL A 327 -3.08 -8.30 -2.80
C VAL A 327 -3.37 -9.24 -1.63
N GLU A 328 -2.58 -9.19 -0.56
CA GLU A 328 -2.79 -9.99 0.65
C GLU A 328 -4.07 -9.58 1.40
N LEU A 329 -4.41 -8.28 1.43
CA LEU A 329 -5.67 -7.83 1.99
C LEU A 329 -6.85 -8.33 1.15
N ALA A 330 -6.74 -8.31 -0.19
CA ALA A 330 -7.74 -8.91 -1.07
C ALA A 330 -7.91 -10.41 -0.81
N GLN A 331 -6.81 -11.11 -0.57
CA GLN A 331 -6.80 -12.53 -0.22
C GLN A 331 -7.56 -12.79 1.09
N LEU A 332 -7.26 -12.02 2.14
CA LEU A 332 -7.94 -12.11 3.43
C LEU A 332 -9.44 -11.82 3.31
N VAL A 333 -9.81 -10.79 2.55
CA VAL A 333 -11.21 -10.45 2.30
C VAL A 333 -11.90 -11.61 1.58
N GLY A 334 -11.33 -12.10 0.47
CA GLY A 334 -11.88 -13.21 -0.31
C GLY A 334 -12.05 -14.49 0.49
N ALA A 335 -11.10 -14.81 1.37
CA ALA A 335 -11.16 -15.99 2.23
C ALA A 335 -12.26 -15.91 3.31
N LYS A 336 -12.59 -14.70 3.77
CA LYS A 336 -13.61 -14.46 4.80
C LYS A 336 -15.00 -14.13 4.23
N MET A 337 -15.13 -13.96 2.92
CA MET A 337 -16.44 -13.73 2.32
C MET A 337 -17.32 -14.97 2.48
N PRO A 338 -18.61 -14.80 2.85
CA PRO A 338 -19.53 -15.92 2.93
C PRO A 338 -19.65 -16.58 1.56
N ALA A 339 -19.63 -17.91 1.54
CA ALA A 339 -19.87 -18.63 0.30
C ALA A 339 -21.25 -18.24 -0.23
N THR A 340 -21.32 -17.77 -1.47
CA THR A 340 -22.61 -17.60 -2.14
C THR A 340 -23.26 -18.97 -2.24
N CYS A 341 -24.30 -19.22 -1.45
CA CYS A 341 -25.24 -20.29 -1.72
C CYS A 341 -25.77 -20.03 -3.13
N THR A 342 -25.31 -20.81 -4.09
CA THR A 342 -26.01 -20.99 -5.36
C THR A 342 -27.34 -21.66 -5.00
N VAL A 343 -28.41 -20.86 -4.98
CA VAL A 343 -29.79 -21.36 -4.98
C VAL A 343 -30.16 -21.73 -6.41
#